data_AF-A0A3Q9KQ76-F1
#
_entry.id   AF-A0A3Q9KQ76-F1
#
_cell.length_a   1.000
_cell.length_b   1.000
_cell.length_c   1.000
_cell.angle_alpha   90.00
_cell.angle_beta   90.00
_cell.angle_gamma   90.00
#
_symmetry.space_group_name_H-M   'P 1'
#
loop_
_entity.id
_entity.type
_entity.pdbx_description
1 polymer ?
#
loop_
_entity_poly.entity_id
_entity_poly.type
_entity_poly.pdbx_seq_one_letter_code
_entity_poly.pdbx_strand_id
1 'polypeptide(L)'
;MMIMNATQTGPHAEARRTGTRTGASGDPRVGWSSAEAPHTPVLRHRRDGILPTVAAALSVRGATLTGTAARGDQPPELHPLVQDFLDTLTSAQRDRYTGRCAETILISRHITTADAGRSKRAARKPMTNGEARKALKHAKLTARRIREDGDPLHGSFAAPCRACAALSAHFGVRVVEPAVPADPAG
;
A
#
# COMPACT_ATOMS: atom_id res chain seq x y z
N MET A 1 -51.87 10.17 -10.22
CA MET A 1 -51.73 9.82 -8.79
C MET A 1 -51.22 11.06 -8.07
N MET A 2 -52.04 11.68 -7.22
CA MET A 2 -51.66 12.73 -6.24
C MET A 2 -50.51 12.20 -5.36
N ILE A 3 -49.62 13.01 -4.76
CA ILE A 3 -49.76 13.75 -3.48
C ILE A 3 -48.70 14.90 -3.47
N MET A 4 -49.06 16.19 -3.48
CA MET A 4 -49.23 17.13 -2.34
C MET A 4 -48.09 17.19 -1.29
N ASN A 5 -47.42 18.36 -1.19
CA ASN A 5 -47.33 19.18 0.04
C ASN A 5 -46.70 20.54 -0.32
N ALA A 6 -47.45 21.65 -0.30
CA ALA A 6 -47.96 22.44 0.82
C ALA A 6 -46.89 23.32 1.51
N THR A 7 -47.11 24.61 1.33
CA THR A 7 -46.45 25.81 1.83
C THR A 7 -46.48 25.92 3.35
N GLN A 8 -45.45 26.50 3.98
CA GLN A 8 -45.67 27.43 5.09
C GLN A 8 -44.50 28.41 5.30
N THR A 9 -44.88 29.68 5.49
CA THR A 9 -44.02 30.85 5.70
C THR A 9 -44.27 31.41 7.10
N GLY A 10 -43.19 31.78 7.80
CA GLY A 10 -43.12 32.89 8.79
C GLY A 10 -43.04 32.52 10.28
N PRO A 11 -42.65 33.45 11.18
CA PRO A 11 -41.69 34.55 11.02
C PRO A 11 -40.77 34.80 12.27
N HIS A 12 -39.82 35.75 12.12
CA HIS A 12 -39.05 36.53 13.13
C HIS A 12 -37.99 35.86 14.01
N ALA A 13 -36.73 36.33 13.90
CA ALA A 13 -36.18 37.32 14.84
C ALA A 13 -34.75 37.71 14.42
N GLU A 14 -34.61 38.97 14.05
CA GLU A 14 -33.38 39.65 13.68
C GLU A 14 -32.64 40.06 14.96
N ALA A 15 -31.54 39.38 15.29
CA ALA A 15 -30.64 39.80 16.36
C ALA A 15 -29.36 40.35 15.73
N ARG A 16 -29.38 41.67 15.49
CA ARG A 16 -28.22 42.48 15.15
C ARG A 16 -27.19 42.39 16.28
N ARG A 17 -26.04 41.77 16.02
CA ARG A 17 -24.81 42.01 16.79
C ARG A 17 -23.70 42.48 15.86
N THR A 18 -23.46 43.77 15.97
CA THR A 18 -22.33 44.52 15.43
C THR A 18 -21.04 44.02 16.09
N GLY A 19 -20.19 43.37 15.30
CA GLY A 19 -18.82 43.04 15.67
C GLY A 19 -17.90 43.45 14.53
N THR A 20 -17.08 44.46 14.78
CA THR A 20 -16.16 45.13 13.85
C THR A 20 -15.19 44.13 13.21
N ARG A 21 -15.29 43.93 11.90
CA ARG A 21 -14.40 43.02 11.15
C ARG A 21 -13.15 43.77 10.69
N THR A 22 -12.20 43.93 11.62
CA THR A 22 -10.86 44.43 11.32
C THR A 22 -9.91 43.26 11.04
N GLY A 23 -9.30 43.24 9.84
CA GLY A 23 -7.99 42.61 9.63
C GLY A 23 -7.94 41.42 8.67
N ALA A 24 -7.49 41.70 7.43
CA ALA A 24 -6.79 40.82 6.50
C ALA A 24 -7.38 39.44 6.15
N SER A 25 -8.07 39.36 5.01
CA SER A 25 -8.23 38.11 4.25
C SER A 25 -6.90 37.73 3.58
N GLY A 26 -5.93 37.27 4.37
CA GLY A 26 -4.74 36.61 3.84
C GLY A 26 -5.07 35.20 3.35
N ASP A 27 -4.39 34.73 2.30
CA ASP A 27 -4.48 33.32 1.88
C ASP A 27 -4.03 32.44 3.07
N PRO A 28 -4.87 31.51 3.57
CA PRO A 28 -4.55 30.68 4.73
C PRO A 28 -3.28 29.84 4.54
N ARG A 29 -2.77 29.73 3.30
CA ARG A 29 -1.55 28.99 2.96
C ARG A 29 -0.25 29.78 3.16
N VAL A 30 -0.31 31.09 3.45
CA VAL A 30 0.90 31.92 3.63
C VAL A 30 1.79 31.44 4.79
N GLY A 31 1.24 30.69 5.76
CA GLY A 31 2.01 30.05 6.84
C GLY A 31 2.45 28.60 6.58
N TRP A 32 2.12 28.00 5.43
CA TRP A 32 2.50 26.61 5.12
C TRP A 32 3.90 26.47 4.53
N SER A 33 4.52 27.57 4.11
CA SER A 33 5.89 27.60 3.58
C SER A 33 6.85 28.16 4.63
N SER A 34 6.99 27.49 5.76
CA SER A 34 8.05 27.79 6.72
C SER A 34 9.33 27.07 6.31
N ALA A 35 10.46 27.80 6.26
CA ALA A 35 11.80 27.23 6.07
C ALA A 35 12.34 26.50 7.32
N GLU A 36 11.53 26.46 8.39
CA GLU A 36 11.81 25.76 9.63
C GLU A 36 11.75 24.24 9.40
N ALA A 37 12.81 23.52 9.76
CA ALA A 37 12.80 22.06 9.72
C ALA A 37 11.68 21.54 10.65
N PRO A 38 10.71 20.76 10.15
CA PRO A 38 9.63 20.24 10.97
C PRO A 38 10.17 19.51 12.20
N HIS A 39 9.74 19.90 13.39
CA HIS A 39 10.17 19.25 14.61
C HIS A 39 9.47 17.90 14.73
N THR A 40 10.21 16.79 14.67
CA THR A 40 9.64 15.46 14.88
C THR A 40 9.16 15.36 16.34
N PRO A 41 7.87 15.12 16.60
CA PRO A 41 7.35 15.03 17.96
C PRO A 41 7.95 13.82 18.69
N VAL A 42 8.27 13.99 19.98
CA VAL A 42 8.86 12.93 20.81
C VAL A 42 7.85 11.79 21.00
N LEU A 43 8.22 10.58 20.57
CA LEU A 43 7.43 9.36 20.78
C LEU A 43 7.43 8.99 22.27
N ARG A 44 6.29 9.17 22.94
CA ARG A 44 6.11 8.80 24.35
C ARG A 44 5.92 7.29 24.57
N HIS A 45 5.51 6.57 23.53
CA HIS A 45 5.28 5.11 23.56
C HIS A 45 5.72 4.50 22.22
N ARG A 46 6.25 3.27 22.26
CA ARG A 46 6.53 2.51 21.04
C ARG A 46 5.22 2.21 20.31
N ARG A 47 5.15 2.51 19.02
CA ARG A 47 3.98 2.28 18.16
C ARG A 47 4.16 1.00 17.33
N ASP A 48 4.74 -0.03 17.94
CA ASP A 48 4.94 -1.35 17.33
C ASP A 48 3.62 -1.92 16.75
N GLY A 49 2.48 -1.53 17.34
CA GLY A 49 1.14 -1.89 16.90
C GLY A 49 0.56 -1.09 15.72
N ILE A 50 1.18 0.00 15.27
CA ILE A 50 0.63 0.89 14.22
C ILE A 50 1.45 0.81 12.93
N LEU A 51 2.79 0.75 13.02
CA LEU A 51 3.65 0.72 11.84
C LEU A 51 3.63 -0.65 11.16
N PRO A 52 3.35 -0.77 9.84
CA PRO A 52 3.50 -2.04 9.14
C PRO A 52 4.92 -2.56 9.31
N THR A 53 5.11 -3.88 9.33
CA THR A 53 6.44 -4.46 9.61
C THR A 53 7.41 -4.30 8.43
N VAL A 54 6.89 -4.23 7.22
CA VAL A 54 7.63 -4.21 5.96
C VAL A 54 6.86 -3.38 4.90
N ALA A 55 7.61 -2.64 4.09
CA ALA A 55 7.19 -2.14 2.79
C ALA A 55 7.94 -2.85 1.67
N ALA A 56 7.28 -3.06 0.54
CA ALA A 56 7.88 -3.67 -0.64
C ALA A 56 7.64 -2.83 -1.89
N ALA A 57 8.49 -3.05 -2.88
CA ALA A 57 8.38 -2.52 -4.22
C ALA A 57 8.56 -3.67 -5.23
N LEU A 58 7.63 -3.75 -6.19
CA LEU A 58 7.64 -4.67 -7.31
C LEU A 58 7.81 -3.85 -8.60
N SER A 59 8.90 -4.06 -9.32
CA SER A 59 9.15 -3.45 -10.62
C SER A 59 8.96 -4.48 -11.73
N VAL A 60 8.16 -4.15 -12.74
CA VAL A 60 7.90 -4.98 -13.92
C VAL A 60 7.97 -4.11 -15.17
N ARG A 61 8.97 -4.34 -16.04
CA ARG A 61 9.16 -3.64 -17.32
C ARG A 61 9.10 -2.10 -17.21
N GLY A 62 9.66 -1.54 -16.15
CA GLY A 62 9.70 -0.09 -15.92
C GLY A 62 8.51 0.49 -15.14
N ALA A 63 7.43 -0.27 -14.94
CA ALA A 63 6.38 0.10 -14.00
C ALA A 63 6.76 -0.38 -12.58
N THR A 64 6.52 0.43 -11.55
CA THR A 64 6.78 0.07 -10.15
C THR A 64 5.50 0.18 -9.34
N LEU A 65 5.16 -0.90 -8.63
CA LEU A 65 4.11 -0.93 -7.62
C LEU A 65 4.76 -0.98 -6.24
N THR A 66 4.27 -0.17 -5.31
CA THR A 66 4.72 -0.17 -3.91
C THR A 66 3.56 -0.45 -2.97
N GLY A 67 3.87 -1.04 -1.81
CA GLY A 67 2.86 -1.32 -0.81
C GLY A 67 3.46 -1.81 0.50
N THR A 68 2.63 -1.82 1.53
CA THR A 68 2.97 -2.33 2.86
C THR A 68 2.25 -3.64 3.12
N ALA A 69 2.73 -4.41 4.10
CA ALA A 69 2.03 -5.59 4.57
C ALA A 69 0.60 -5.21 5.03
N ALA A 70 -0.38 -6.06 4.73
CA ALA A 70 -1.75 -5.86 5.17
C ALA A 70 -1.83 -5.94 6.70
N ARG A 71 -2.69 -5.11 7.28
CA ARG A 71 -2.98 -5.05 8.72
C ARG A 71 -4.47 -5.26 8.96
N GLY A 72 -4.80 -5.82 10.11
CA GLY A 72 -6.17 -6.15 10.51
C GLY A 72 -6.51 -7.62 10.34
N ASP A 73 -7.68 -8.00 10.86
CA ASP A 73 -8.09 -9.40 10.93
C ASP A 73 -8.61 -9.94 9.59
N GLN A 74 -9.09 -9.07 8.71
CA GLN A 74 -9.56 -9.47 7.39
C GLN A 74 -8.38 -9.79 6.46
N PRO A 75 -8.36 -10.97 5.81
CA PRO A 75 -7.34 -11.29 4.82
C PRO A 75 -7.45 -10.35 3.61
N PRO A 76 -6.33 -9.98 2.97
CA PRO A 76 -6.37 -9.21 1.74
C PRO A 76 -7.04 -10.03 0.63
N GLU A 77 -7.76 -9.35 -0.27
CA GLU A 77 -8.28 -9.99 -1.47
C GLU A 77 -7.11 -10.31 -2.42
N LEU A 78 -6.88 -11.60 -2.65
CA LEU A 78 -5.80 -12.10 -3.50
C LEU A 78 -6.35 -12.65 -4.82
N HIS A 79 -5.56 -12.54 -5.88
CA HIS A 79 -5.85 -13.16 -7.16
C HIS A 79 -5.94 -14.69 -6.99
N PRO A 80 -6.91 -15.37 -7.64
CA PRO A 80 -7.12 -16.82 -7.48
C PRO A 80 -5.84 -17.66 -7.65
N LEU A 81 -5.04 -17.41 -8.70
CA LEU A 81 -3.77 -18.13 -8.89
C LEU A 81 -2.76 -17.97 -7.75
N VAL A 82 -2.77 -16.83 -7.05
CA VAL A 82 -1.92 -16.61 -5.88
C VAL A 82 -2.49 -17.34 -4.68
N GLN A 83 -3.81 -17.25 -4.48
CA GLN A 83 -4.51 -17.96 -3.41
C GLN A 83 -4.32 -19.48 -3.53
N ASP A 84 -4.57 -20.05 -4.72
CA ASP A 84 -4.37 -21.47 -5.02
C ASP A 84 -2.95 -21.92 -4.69
N PHE A 85 -1.94 -21.13 -5.06
CA PHE A 85 -0.56 -21.45 -4.72
C PHE A 85 -0.33 -21.46 -3.21
N LEU A 86 -0.81 -20.45 -2.50
CA LEU A 86 -0.65 -20.37 -1.04
C LEU A 86 -1.35 -21.53 -0.32
N ASP A 87 -2.51 -21.96 -0.82
CA ASP A 87 -3.26 -23.08 -0.26
C ASP A 87 -2.55 -24.43 -0.46
N THR A 88 -1.69 -24.56 -1.46
CA THR A 88 -0.83 -25.75 -1.66
C THR A 88 0.43 -25.77 -0.78
N LEU A 89 0.78 -24.67 -0.12
CA LEU A 89 2.00 -24.62 0.71
C LEU A 89 1.91 -25.59 1.89
N THR A 90 2.99 -26.32 2.14
CA THR A 90 3.11 -27.16 3.34
C THR A 90 3.33 -26.30 4.59
N SER A 91 3.07 -26.84 5.78
CA SER A 91 3.31 -26.14 7.05
C SER A 91 4.75 -25.64 7.20
N ALA A 92 5.74 -26.33 6.63
CA ALA A 92 7.15 -25.93 6.65
C ALA A 92 7.44 -24.65 5.84
N GLN A 93 6.54 -24.29 4.91
CA GLN A 93 6.65 -23.11 4.05
C GLN A 93 5.73 -21.97 4.48
N ARG A 94 4.81 -22.21 5.43
CA ARG A 94 3.88 -21.21 5.96
C ARG A 94 4.49 -20.50 7.16
N ASP A 95 4.27 -19.19 7.23
CA ASP A 95 4.49 -18.36 8.41
C ASP A 95 3.13 -17.86 8.95
N ARG A 96 3.08 -17.32 10.17
CA ARG A 96 1.85 -16.82 10.83
C ARG A 96 1.11 -15.78 9.99
N TYR A 97 1.83 -15.04 9.16
CA TYR A 97 1.32 -13.94 8.32
C TYR A 97 1.29 -14.29 6.82
N THR A 98 1.27 -15.58 6.49
CA THR A 98 1.11 -16.06 5.10
C THR A 98 -0.09 -15.40 4.43
N GLY A 99 0.10 -14.90 3.21
CA GLY A 99 -0.94 -14.21 2.44
C GLY A 99 -1.07 -12.71 2.72
N ARG A 100 -0.46 -12.18 3.79
CA ARG A 100 -0.59 -10.76 4.20
C ARG A 100 0.65 -9.92 3.91
N CYS A 101 1.75 -10.55 3.48
CA CYS A 101 2.99 -9.87 3.16
C CYS A 101 2.82 -8.87 2.01
N ALA A 102 3.59 -7.78 2.05
CA ALA A 102 3.58 -6.77 1.00
C ALA A 102 3.91 -7.39 -0.37
N GLU A 103 4.85 -8.33 -0.39
CA GLU A 103 5.30 -9.11 -1.54
C GLU A 103 4.14 -9.86 -2.21
N THR A 104 3.37 -10.62 -1.42
CA THR A 104 2.19 -11.36 -1.91
C THR A 104 1.17 -10.41 -2.50
N ILE A 105 0.87 -9.32 -1.80
CA ILE A 105 -0.14 -8.34 -2.23
C ILE A 105 0.28 -7.69 -3.56
N LEU A 106 1.55 -7.31 -3.72
CA LEU A 106 2.04 -6.70 -4.95
C LEU A 106 2.04 -7.66 -6.13
N ILE A 107 2.47 -8.91 -5.93
CA ILE A 107 2.41 -9.96 -6.97
C ILE A 107 0.95 -10.19 -7.39
N SER A 108 0.06 -10.34 -6.41
CA SER A 108 -1.38 -10.51 -6.63
C SER A 108 -1.97 -9.35 -7.44
N ARG A 109 -1.76 -8.10 -7.00
CA ARG A 109 -2.26 -6.90 -7.69
C ARG A 109 -1.76 -6.80 -9.13
N HIS A 110 -0.50 -7.12 -9.37
CA HIS A 110 0.05 -7.11 -10.74
C HIS A 110 -0.62 -8.17 -11.61
N ILE A 111 -0.82 -9.39 -11.10
CA ILE A 111 -1.52 -10.45 -11.82
C ILE A 111 -2.98 -10.05 -12.09
N THR A 112 -3.71 -9.53 -11.10
CA THR A 112 -5.09 -9.03 -11.27
C THR A 112 -5.18 -7.96 -12.35
N THR A 113 -4.24 -7.01 -12.36
CA THR A 113 -4.19 -5.95 -13.38
C THR A 113 -3.93 -6.53 -14.76
N ALA A 114 -3.00 -7.50 -14.86
CA ALA A 114 -2.71 -8.18 -16.11
C ALA A 114 -3.88 -9.04 -16.61
N ASP A 115 -4.62 -9.68 -15.70
CA ASP A 115 -5.82 -10.46 -16.01
C ASP A 115 -6.92 -9.56 -16.57
N ALA A 116 -7.22 -8.45 -15.89
CA ALA A 116 -8.20 -7.47 -16.33
C ALA A 116 -7.84 -6.83 -17.69
N GLY A 117 -6.55 -6.75 -18.02
CA GLY A 117 -6.05 -6.26 -19.31
C GLY A 117 -6.09 -7.27 -20.45
N ARG A 118 -6.52 -8.53 -20.24
CA ARG A 118 -6.58 -9.55 -21.30
C ARG A 118 -7.68 -9.24 -22.32
N SER A 119 -7.46 -9.66 -23.57
CA SER A 119 -8.46 -9.50 -24.64
C SER A 119 -9.78 -10.19 -24.30
N LYS A 120 -10.90 -9.71 -24.87
CA LYS A 120 -12.24 -10.32 -24.66
C LYS A 120 -12.28 -11.83 -24.94
N ARG A 121 -11.49 -12.33 -25.89
CA ARG A 121 -11.41 -13.77 -26.20
C ARG A 121 -10.66 -14.53 -25.11
N ALA A 122 -9.54 -13.99 -24.63
CA ALA A 122 -8.73 -14.59 -23.58
C ALA A 122 -9.44 -14.57 -22.21
N ALA A 123 -10.12 -13.48 -21.89
CA ALA A 123 -10.87 -13.29 -20.65
C ALA A 123 -12.05 -14.28 -20.46
N ARG A 124 -12.46 -15.00 -21.51
CA ARG A 124 -13.47 -16.08 -21.40
C ARG A 124 -12.98 -17.29 -20.58
N LYS A 125 -11.65 -17.43 -20.42
CA LYS A 125 -11.04 -18.50 -19.64
C LYS A 125 -10.31 -17.90 -18.44
N PRO A 126 -10.30 -18.58 -17.29
CA PRO A 126 -9.46 -18.18 -16.17
C PRO A 126 -8.01 -18.01 -16.59
N MET A 127 -7.31 -17.04 -15.99
CA MET A 127 -5.89 -16.83 -16.25
C MET A 127 -5.10 -18.07 -15.84
N THR A 128 -4.13 -18.45 -16.65
CA THR A 128 -3.26 -19.59 -16.39
C THR A 128 -1.96 -19.17 -15.68
N ASN A 129 -1.33 -20.11 -14.97
CA ASN A 129 0.00 -19.89 -14.39
C ASN A 129 1.05 -19.45 -15.43
N GLY A 130 0.96 -19.95 -16.67
CA GLY A 130 1.86 -19.55 -17.76
C GLY A 130 1.67 -18.08 -18.16
N GLU A 131 0.42 -17.62 -18.26
CA GLU A 131 0.11 -16.20 -18.49
C GLU A 131 0.59 -15.33 -17.34
N ALA A 132 0.43 -15.78 -16.08
CA ALA A 132 0.87 -15.03 -14.91
C ALA A 132 2.40 -14.86 -14.89
N ARG A 133 3.15 -15.94 -15.16
CA ARG A 133 4.62 -15.88 -15.32
C ARG A 133 5.03 -14.95 -16.46
N LYS A 134 4.29 -14.95 -17.58
CA LYS A 134 4.56 -14.03 -18.70
C LYS A 134 4.30 -12.58 -18.31
N ALA A 135 3.27 -12.31 -17.52
CA ALA A 135 2.95 -10.98 -17.00
C ALA A 135 4.03 -10.46 -16.03
N LEU A 136 4.64 -11.35 -15.25
CA LEU A 136 5.73 -11.06 -14.31
C LEU A 136 7.13 -11.25 -14.91
N LYS A 137 7.25 -11.41 -16.23
CA LYS A 137 8.56 -11.62 -16.87
C LYS A 137 9.50 -10.46 -16.58
N HIS A 138 10.68 -10.78 -16.06
CA HIS A 138 11.71 -9.83 -15.60
C HIS A 138 11.30 -8.96 -14.41
N ALA A 139 10.29 -9.39 -13.64
CA ALA A 139 9.91 -8.72 -12.41
C ALA A 139 11.06 -8.76 -11.38
N LYS A 140 11.26 -7.64 -10.70
CA LYS A 140 12.17 -7.48 -9.57
C LYS A 140 11.38 -7.05 -8.35
N LEU A 141 11.64 -7.68 -7.22
CA LEU A 141 10.97 -7.42 -5.96
C LEU A 141 12.01 -7.05 -4.90
N THR A 142 11.75 -6.01 -4.12
CA THR A 142 12.55 -5.67 -2.96
C THR A 142 11.65 -5.29 -1.79
N ALA A 143 12.14 -5.49 -0.57
CA ALA A 143 11.41 -5.20 0.65
C ALA A 143 12.34 -4.57 1.69
N ARG A 144 11.78 -3.67 2.50
CA ARG A 144 12.48 -2.87 3.50
C ARG A 144 11.73 -2.95 4.82
N ARG A 145 12.46 -3.11 5.92
CA ARG A 145 11.87 -3.11 7.27
C ARG A 145 11.40 -1.71 7.62
N ILE A 146 10.17 -1.60 8.11
CA ILE A 146 9.67 -0.37 8.71
C ILE A 146 9.72 -0.57 10.23
N ARG A 147 10.44 0.32 10.90
CA ARG A 147 10.64 0.35 12.36
C ARG A 147 10.41 1.77 12.88
N GLU A 148 10.43 1.95 14.20
CA GLU A 148 10.38 3.28 14.79
C GLU A 148 11.62 4.11 14.43
N ASP A 149 11.51 5.42 14.62
CA ASP A 149 12.63 6.33 14.46
C ASP A 149 13.77 5.95 15.43
N GLY A 150 15.01 5.98 14.93
CA GLY A 150 16.20 5.54 15.67
C GLY A 150 16.43 4.02 15.73
N ASP A 151 15.53 3.17 15.21
CA ASP A 151 15.81 1.73 15.11
C ASP A 151 16.82 1.48 13.97
N PRO A 152 17.99 0.86 14.25
CA PRO A 152 19.03 0.64 13.25
C PRO A 152 18.62 -0.30 12.12
N LEU A 153 17.57 -1.10 12.29
CA LEU A 153 17.03 -1.97 11.27
C LEU A 153 16.01 -1.25 10.37
N HIS A 154 15.56 -0.03 10.69
CA HIS A 154 14.70 0.73 9.81
C HIS A 154 15.36 0.90 8.43
N GLY A 155 14.61 0.66 7.35
CA GLY A 155 15.14 0.78 5.99
C GLY A 155 16.14 -0.31 5.60
N SER A 156 16.51 -1.25 6.49
CA SER A 156 17.30 -2.42 6.10
C SER A 156 16.51 -3.35 5.19
N PHE A 157 17.19 -4.10 4.32
CA PHE A 157 16.56 -5.07 3.44
C PHE A 157 15.83 -6.16 4.26
N ALA A 158 14.56 -6.38 3.96
CA ALA A 158 13.76 -7.44 4.54
C ALA A 158 13.77 -8.66 3.60
N ALA A 159 14.42 -9.74 4.02
CA ALA A 159 14.34 -11.00 3.31
C ALA A 159 12.88 -11.49 3.27
N PRO A 160 12.37 -11.97 2.11
CA PRO A 160 11.02 -12.51 2.03
C PRO A 160 10.82 -13.68 3.00
N CYS A 161 9.63 -13.77 3.59
CA CYS A 161 9.28 -14.95 4.39
C CYS A 161 9.24 -16.21 3.51
N ARG A 162 9.21 -17.39 4.13
CA ARG A 162 9.26 -18.70 3.43
C ARG A 162 8.20 -18.81 2.33
N ALA A 163 6.96 -18.41 2.61
CA ALA A 163 5.86 -18.43 1.66
C ALA A 163 6.10 -17.45 0.48
N CYS A 164 6.60 -16.25 0.76
CA CYS A 164 6.86 -15.24 -0.27
C CYS A 164 8.07 -15.60 -1.13
N ALA A 165 9.09 -16.24 -0.57
CA ALA A 165 10.22 -16.78 -1.31
C ALA A 165 9.74 -17.87 -2.29
N ALA A 166 8.92 -18.81 -1.82
CA ALA A 166 8.33 -19.85 -2.66
C ALA A 166 7.42 -19.27 -3.76
N LEU A 167 6.57 -18.29 -3.42
CA LEU A 167 5.68 -17.60 -4.36
C LEU A 167 6.46 -16.85 -5.44
N SER A 168 7.51 -16.12 -5.03
CA SER A 168 8.37 -15.38 -5.96
C SER A 168 9.07 -16.33 -6.93
N ALA A 169 9.59 -17.47 -6.43
CA ALA A 169 10.18 -18.50 -7.28
C ALA A 169 9.16 -19.11 -8.24
N HIS A 170 7.95 -19.44 -7.78
CA HIS A 170 6.89 -20.03 -8.60
C HIS A 170 6.49 -19.14 -9.79
N PHE A 171 6.40 -17.83 -9.58
CA PHE A 171 6.05 -16.87 -10.63
C PHE A 171 7.25 -16.28 -11.39
N GLY A 172 8.49 -16.64 -11.02
CA GLY A 172 9.70 -16.14 -11.67
C GLY A 172 10.05 -14.69 -11.34
N VAL A 173 9.63 -14.21 -10.17
CA VAL A 173 9.95 -12.87 -9.65
C VAL A 173 11.31 -12.92 -8.95
N ARG A 174 12.23 -12.04 -9.37
CA ARG A 174 13.58 -11.99 -8.78
C ARG A 174 13.59 -11.09 -7.55
N VAL A 175 13.97 -11.63 -6.40
CA VAL A 175 14.21 -10.83 -5.19
C VAL A 175 15.54 -10.12 -5.33
N VAL A 176 15.56 -8.82 -5.04
CA VAL A 176 16.74 -7.96 -5.14
C VAL A 176 16.95 -7.26 -3.81
N GLU A 177 18.11 -7.50 -3.22
CA GLU A 177 18.64 -6.65 -2.17
C GLU A 177 19.26 -5.42 -2.86
N PRO A 178 18.71 -4.20 -2.66
CA PRO A 178 19.28 -3.02 -3.27
C PRO A 178 20.57 -2.71 -2.53
N ALA A 179 21.67 -2.62 -3.26
CA ALA A 179 22.94 -2.19 -2.70
C ALA A 179 22.73 -0.88 -1.92
N VAL A 180 23.32 -0.79 -0.73
CA VAL A 180 23.43 0.49 -0.05
C VAL A 180 24.30 1.37 -0.95
N PRO A 181 23.81 2.51 -1.46
CA PRO A 181 24.69 3.42 -2.17
C PRO A 181 25.84 3.78 -1.22
N ALA A 182 27.07 3.49 -1.62
CA ALA A 182 28.24 3.95 -0.88
C ALA A 182 28.18 5.48 -0.89
N ASP A 183 28.13 6.10 0.29
CA ASP A 183 28.39 7.54 0.40
C ASP A 183 29.78 7.80 -0.19
N PRO A 184 29.94 8.71 -1.16
CA PRO A 184 31.26 9.19 -1.50
C PRO A 184 31.76 9.98 -0.27
N ALA A 185 32.62 9.33 0.52
CA ALA A 185 33.33 9.96 1.62
C ALA A 185 33.98 11.26 1.13
N GLY A 186 33.67 12.36 1.81
CA GLY A 186 34.39 13.63 1.73
C GLY A 186 35.52 13.66 2.73
#